data_AF-A0A9Q0W084-F1
#
_entry.id   AF-A0A9Q0W084-F1
#
_cell.length_a   1.000
_cell.length_b   1.000
_cell.length_c   1.000
_cell.angle_alpha   90.00
_cell.angle_beta   90.00
_cell.angle_gamma   90.00
#
_symmetry.space_group_name_H-M   'P 1'
#
loop_
_entity.id
_entity.type
_entity.pdbx_description
1 polymer ?
#
loop_
_entity_poly.entity_id
_entity_poly.type
_entity_poly.pdbx_seq_one_letter_code
_entity_poly.pdbx_strand_id
1 'polypeptide(L)'
;MIISVLGSTYINNPRLPFMAVNCQIQVWYPRSDGVDNSGILDTKYWSAYVCYLRRLPRDMERVLELGFQRSLACHRFSLSSGVMLCLELWYNTVLVLLTGNLNNAEVAIDALSICLNINGWEMMISLGFLAAASVRVSNELGRGSSKAAKFSIVVTVLTSFSIGLALFLIFLFVRGKLAYIFTTSHEVASAVADLSPLLAFSILLNSVQPVLSGVAVGAGWQSIVAYINIACYYLVGIPIGVVLGYVMDMHVKGVWIGMLIGTFIQTVVLIIVTYRTDWEKQVIVAHNKINKWFVADPEETRGQVA
;
A
#
# COMPACT_ATOMS: atom_id res chain seq x y z
N MET A 1 43.93 -24.64 -25.94
CA MET A 1 42.86 -25.34 -26.68
C MET A 1 41.59 -25.61 -25.84
N ILE A 2 41.28 -24.81 -24.80
CA ILE A 2 39.97 -24.88 -24.08
C ILE A 2 39.33 -23.47 -23.91
N ILE A 3 39.95 -22.39 -24.42
CA ILE A 3 39.46 -21.01 -24.22
C ILE A 3 38.80 -20.40 -25.48
N SER A 4 38.89 -21.08 -26.63
CA SER A 4 38.30 -20.59 -27.89
C SER A 4 36.89 -21.11 -28.18
N VAL A 5 36.34 -22.00 -27.34
CA VAL A 5 35.03 -22.65 -27.60
C VAL A 5 33.86 -21.96 -26.86
N LEU A 6 34.12 -21.18 -25.81
CA LEU A 6 33.03 -20.52 -25.04
C LEU A 6 32.63 -19.14 -25.59
N GLY A 7 33.49 -18.46 -26.35
CA GLY A 7 33.19 -17.15 -26.94
C GLY A 7 32.26 -17.21 -28.17
N SER A 8 32.24 -18.34 -28.88
CA SER A 8 31.42 -18.49 -30.09
C SER A 8 29.96 -18.88 -29.78
N THR A 9 29.71 -19.48 -28.61
CA THR A 9 28.36 -19.91 -28.20
C THR A 9 27.50 -18.76 -27.65
N TYR A 10 28.13 -17.66 -27.22
CA TYR A 10 27.42 -16.50 -26.64
C TYR A 10 26.94 -15.48 -27.68
N ILE A 11 27.48 -15.49 -28.90
CA ILE A 11 27.07 -14.59 -30.00
C ILE A 11 25.71 -15.00 -30.59
N ASN A 12 25.25 -16.24 -30.36
CA ASN A 12 24.06 -16.81 -30.98
C ASN A 12 22.82 -16.90 -30.06
N ASN A 13 22.83 -16.33 -28.85
CA ASN A 13 21.68 -16.45 -27.93
C ASN A 13 21.15 -15.08 -27.44
N PRO A 14 20.03 -14.56 -27.98
CA PRO A 14 19.50 -13.23 -27.65
C PRO A 14 18.71 -13.17 -26.32
N ARG A 15 18.81 -14.18 -25.44
CA ARG A 15 17.97 -14.29 -24.23
C ARG A 15 18.65 -13.93 -22.90
N LEU A 16 19.85 -13.33 -22.89
CA LEU A 16 20.52 -12.97 -21.64
C LEU A 16 20.32 -11.49 -21.29
N PRO A 17 19.73 -11.17 -20.13
CA PRO A 17 19.47 -9.79 -19.73
C PRO A 17 20.75 -9.06 -19.33
N PHE A 18 20.72 -7.74 -19.55
CA PHE A 18 21.75 -6.70 -19.36
C PHE A 18 22.63 -6.78 -18.07
N MET A 19 22.21 -7.53 -17.06
CA MET A 19 22.92 -7.64 -15.77
C MET A 19 24.26 -8.40 -15.85
N ALA A 20 24.42 -9.33 -16.79
CA ALA A 20 25.67 -10.11 -16.91
C ALA A 20 26.85 -9.28 -17.44
N VAL A 21 26.60 -8.21 -18.19
CA VAL A 21 27.66 -7.38 -18.80
C VAL A 21 28.32 -6.46 -17.78
N ASN A 22 27.56 -5.92 -16.82
CA ASN A 22 28.12 -5.05 -15.78
C ASN A 22 28.92 -5.82 -14.72
N CYS A 23 28.59 -7.09 -14.46
CA CYS A 23 29.21 -7.84 -13.36
C CYS A 23 30.57 -8.47 -13.73
N GLN A 24 30.92 -8.62 -15.01
CA GLN A 24 32.22 -9.20 -15.41
C GLN A 24 33.30 -8.17 -15.79
N ILE A 25 32.95 -6.93 -16.12
CA ILE A 25 33.97 -5.93 -16.53
C ILE A 25 34.78 -5.40 -15.34
N GLN A 26 34.21 -5.36 -14.12
CA GLN A 26 34.97 -4.97 -12.93
C GLN A 26 36.01 -6.01 -12.46
N VAL A 27 35.96 -7.25 -12.97
CA VAL A 27 36.91 -8.31 -12.58
C VAL A 27 38.14 -8.36 -13.50
N TRP A 28 38.14 -7.63 -14.63
CA TRP A 28 39.12 -7.85 -15.71
C TRP A 28 40.09 -6.70 -16.01
N TYR A 29 40.33 -5.75 -15.10
CA TYR A 29 41.48 -4.85 -15.26
C TYR A 29 42.33 -4.77 -13.99
N PRO A 30 43.54 -5.38 -13.96
CA PRO A 30 44.48 -5.13 -12.89
C PRO A 30 44.96 -3.69 -13.01
N ARG A 31 45.04 -3.04 -11.85
CA ARG A 31 45.56 -1.69 -11.65
C ARG A 31 47.04 -1.66 -12.06
N SER A 32 47.39 -0.95 -13.14
CA SER A 32 48.77 -0.53 -13.42
C SER A 32 48.78 0.81 -14.17
N ASP A 33 49.25 1.81 -13.43
CA ASP A 33 50.17 2.89 -13.79
C ASP A 33 49.83 3.84 -14.96
N GLY A 34 49.28 5.00 -14.59
CA GLY A 34 50.06 6.24 -14.73
C GLY A 34 50.10 6.95 -16.08
N VAL A 35 49.14 6.78 -16.99
CA VAL A 35 49.01 7.67 -18.17
C VAL A 35 47.56 8.12 -18.34
N ASP A 36 47.36 9.44 -18.21
CA ASP A 36 46.08 10.13 -18.35
C ASP A 36 45.63 10.10 -19.83
N ASN A 37 44.80 9.11 -20.16
CA ASN A 37 44.24 8.87 -21.50
C ASN A 37 42.72 9.09 -21.52
N SER A 38 42.24 9.99 -20.66
CA SER A 38 40.83 10.27 -20.39
C SER A 38 40.04 10.73 -21.63
N GLY A 39 40.64 11.50 -22.55
CA GLY A 39 39.94 12.00 -23.76
C GLY A 39 39.79 10.99 -24.92
N ILE A 40 40.73 10.04 -25.08
CA ILE A 40 40.69 9.05 -26.17
C ILE A 40 39.76 7.88 -25.82
N LEU A 41 39.63 7.56 -24.52
CA LEU A 41 38.62 6.61 -24.05
C LEU A 41 37.22 7.14 -24.32
N ASP A 42 36.88 8.37 -23.94
CA ASP A 42 35.52 8.90 -24.12
C ASP A 42 35.05 8.88 -25.58
N THR A 43 35.94 9.21 -26.54
CA THR A 43 35.56 9.24 -27.96
C THR A 43 35.34 7.83 -28.54
N LYS A 44 36.09 6.82 -28.07
CA LYS A 44 35.93 5.40 -28.48
C LYS A 44 34.75 4.72 -27.77
N TYR A 45 34.51 5.04 -26.50
CA TYR A 45 33.35 4.58 -25.76
C TYR A 45 32.07 5.21 -26.31
N TRP A 46 32.06 6.51 -26.61
CA TRP A 46 30.92 7.20 -27.21
C TRP A 46 30.61 6.68 -28.62
N SER A 47 31.63 6.46 -29.46
CA SER A 47 31.40 5.87 -30.79
C SER A 47 30.95 4.41 -30.74
N ALA A 48 31.45 3.60 -29.81
CA ALA A 48 30.94 2.24 -29.57
C ALA A 48 29.50 2.24 -29.01
N TYR A 49 29.17 3.19 -28.12
CA TYR A 49 27.83 3.35 -27.55
C TYR A 49 26.82 3.85 -28.59
N VAL A 50 27.21 4.82 -29.44
CA VAL A 50 26.40 5.32 -30.56
C VAL A 50 26.25 4.26 -31.65
N CYS A 51 27.27 3.44 -31.91
CA CYS A 51 27.20 2.33 -32.86
C CYS A 51 26.36 1.16 -32.31
N TYR A 52 26.37 0.91 -31.00
CA TYR A 52 25.47 -0.02 -30.32
C TYR A 52 24.02 0.50 -30.37
N LEU A 53 23.79 1.77 -30.04
CA LEU A 53 22.49 2.45 -30.12
C LEU A 53 21.92 2.46 -31.56
N ARG A 54 22.76 2.59 -32.59
CA ARG A 54 22.35 2.47 -34.01
C ARG A 54 22.05 1.03 -34.45
N ARG A 55 22.51 0.02 -33.71
CA ARG A 55 22.34 -1.41 -34.04
C ARG A 55 21.22 -2.09 -33.27
N LEU A 56 20.80 -1.49 -32.15
CA LEU A 56 19.44 -0.96 -31.99
C LEU A 56 18.34 -1.49 -32.92
N PRO A 57 17.86 -2.74 -32.87
CA PRO A 57 16.62 -3.07 -33.57
C PRO A 57 15.52 -2.12 -33.07
N ARG A 58 14.60 -1.72 -33.96
CA ARG A 58 13.44 -0.83 -33.67
C ARG A 58 12.61 -1.29 -32.46
N ASP A 59 12.81 -2.53 -32.01
CA ASP A 59 12.27 -3.15 -30.81
C ASP A 59 12.84 -2.58 -29.50
N MET A 60 14.08 -2.07 -29.44
CA MET A 60 14.64 -1.52 -28.19
C MET A 60 14.15 -0.10 -27.87
N GLU A 61 13.88 0.74 -28.88
CA GLU A 61 13.17 2.02 -28.68
C GLU A 61 11.77 1.75 -28.11
N ARG A 62 11.04 0.76 -28.66
CA ARG A 62 9.76 0.32 -28.09
C ARG A 62 9.89 -0.22 -26.67
N VAL A 63 10.94 -0.98 -26.35
CA VAL A 63 11.18 -1.48 -24.98
C VAL A 63 11.46 -0.34 -24.00
N LEU A 64 12.21 0.69 -24.42
CA LEU A 64 12.46 1.89 -23.62
C LEU A 64 11.19 2.74 -23.45
N GLU A 65 10.41 2.96 -24.51
CA GLU A 65 9.12 3.64 -24.45
C GLU A 65 8.10 2.89 -23.58
N LEU A 66 8.00 1.57 -23.73
CA LEU A 66 7.16 0.70 -22.89
C LEU A 66 7.67 0.71 -21.44
N GLY A 67 8.98 0.75 -21.22
CA GLY A 67 9.59 0.89 -19.89
C GLY A 67 9.23 2.22 -19.22
N PHE A 68 9.29 3.32 -19.96
CA PHE A 68 8.90 4.65 -19.49
C PHE A 68 7.39 4.77 -19.26
N GLN A 69 6.56 4.19 -20.14
CA GLN A 69 5.12 4.14 -19.93
C GLN A 69 4.73 3.26 -18.73
N ARG A 70 5.42 2.14 -18.51
CA ARG A 70 5.24 1.30 -17.32
C ARG A 70 5.63 2.03 -16.04
N SER A 71 6.75 2.75 -16.05
CA SER A 71 7.17 3.54 -14.88
C SER A 71 6.18 4.66 -14.58
N LEU A 72 5.70 5.40 -15.58
CA LEU A 72 4.66 6.41 -15.43
C LEU A 72 3.34 5.83 -14.92
N ALA A 73 2.89 4.70 -15.46
CA ALA A 73 1.69 4.03 -14.99
C ALA A 73 1.83 3.60 -13.53
N CYS A 74 2.97 3.01 -13.15
CA CYS A 74 3.27 2.65 -11.77
C CYS A 74 3.23 3.88 -10.85
N HIS A 75 3.88 4.99 -11.24
CA HIS A 75 3.85 6.24 -10.48
C HIS A 75 2.43 6.77 -10.27
N ARG A 76 1.57 6.74 -11.29
CA ARG A 76 0.17 7.21 -11.14
C ARG A 76 -0.65 6.33 -10.19
N PHE A 77 -0.46 5.01 -10.25
CA PHE A 77 -1.10 4.07 -9.31
C PHE A 77 -0.59 4.26 -7.88
N SER A 78 0.73 4.32 -7.70
CA SER A 78 1.37 4.58 -6.41
C SER A 78 0.96 5.91 -5.81
N LEU A 79 0.87 6.97 -6.63
CA LEU A 79 0.40 8.29 -6.18
C LEU A 79 -1.04 8.22 -5.69
N SER A 80 -1.93 7.57 -6.44
CA SER A 80 -3.34 7.47 -6.02
C SER A 80 -3.52 6.64 -4.75
N SER A 81 -2.71 5.59 -4.56
CA SER A 81 -2.72 4.77 -3.34
C SER A 81 -2.11 5.54 -2.16
N GLY A 82 -1.00 6.25 -2.40
CA GLY A 82 -0.37 7.12 -1.43
C GLY A 82 -1.31 8.22 -0.94
N VAL A 83 -2.02 8.90 -1.84
CA VAL A 83 -3.02 9.92 -1.48
C VAL A 83 -4.15 9.32 -0.62
N MET A 84 -4.67 8.15 -0.98
CA MET A 84 -5.71 7.47 -0.19
C MET A 84 -5.25 7.21 1.26
N LEU A 85 -4.03 6.68 1.42
CA LEU A 85 -3.46 6.34 2.72
C LEU A 85 -3.04 7.59 3.50
N CYS A 86 -2.51 8.62 2.84
CA CYS A 86 -2.22 9.91 3.44
C CYS A 86 -3.50 10.59 3.96
N LEU A 87 -4.61 10.53 3.23
CA LEU A 87 -5.88 11.08 3.68
C LEU A 87 -6.39 10.39 4.95
N GLU A 88 -6.18 9.08 5.08
CA GLU A 88 -6.48 8.29 6.28
C GLU A 88 -5.58 8.69 7.46
N LEU A 89 -4.27 8.82 7.24
CA LEU A 89 -3.32 9.20 8.29
C LEU A 89 -3.52 10.65 8.75
N TRP A 90 -3.68 11.59 7.81
CA TRP A 90 -3.88 13.00 8.11
C TRP A 90 -5.19 13.25 8.85
N TYR A 91 -6.23 12.46 8.57
CA TYR A 91 -7.47 12.54 9.33
C TYR A 91 -7.25 12.25 10.82
N ASN A 92 -6.52 11.17 11.14
CA ASN A 92 -6.16 10.84 12.51
C ASN A 92 -5.29 11.94 13.15
N THR A 93 -4.28 12.46 12.41
CA THR A 93 -3.41 13.53 12.91
C THR A 93 -4.17 14.83 13.20
N VAL A 94 -5.07 15.25 12.32
CA VAL A 94 -5.87 16.46 12.51
C VAL A 94 -6.75 16.33 13.76
N LEU A 95 -7.36 15.18 13.97
CA LEU A 95 -8.21 14.95 15.14
C LEU A 95 -7.39 14.90 16.44
N VAL A 96 -6.21 14.26 16.44
CA VAL A 96 -5.29 14.28 17.58
C VAL A 96 -4.82 15.71 17.89
N LEU A 97 -4.50 16.51 16.87
CA LEU A 97 -4.14 17.92 17.04
C LEU A 97 -5.30 18.74 17.63
N LEU A 98 -6.53 18.48 17.20
CA LEU A 98 -7.73 19.11 17.80
C LEU A 98 -7.89 18.72 19.27
N THR A 99 -7.62 17.46 19.64
CA THR A 99 -7.63 17.05 21.05
C THR A 99 -6.52 17.68 21.89
N GLY A 100 -5.38 18.02 21.27
CA GLY A 100 -4.26 18.67 21.94
C GLY A 100 -4.49 20.15 22.30
N ASN A 101 -5.51 20.79 21.72
CA ASN A 101 -5.86 22.19 21.98
C ASN A 101 -7.01 22.34 23.02
N LEU A 102 -7.40 21.26 23.70
CA LEU A 102 -8.46 21.28 24.71
C LEU A 102 -7.88 21.55 26.11
N ASN A 103 -8.54 22.44 26.87
CA ASN A 103 -8.11 22.82 28.21
C ASN A 103 -8.37 21.69 29.24
N ASN A 104 -7.36 21.43 30.09
CA ASN A 104 -7.39 20.68 31.35
C ASN A 104 -7.72 19.18 31.31
N ALA A 105 -6.68 18.34 31.41
CA ALA A 105 -6.26 17.63 32.63
C ALA A 105 -5.04 16.79 32.21
N GLU A 106 -3.86 17.03 32.79
CA GLU A 106 -2.62 16.27 32.51
C GLU A 106 -2.88 14.74 32.48
N VAL A 107 -3.70 14.28 33.42
CA VAL A 107 -4.21 12.90 33.55
C VAL A 107 -4.94 12.38 32.30
N ALA A 108 -5.77 13.21 31.66
CA ALA A 108 -6.52 12.82 30.46
C ALA A 108 -5.63 12.72 29.22
N ILE A 109 -4.63 13.60 29.11
CA ILE A 109 -3.64 13.58 28.03
C ILE A 109 -2.72 12.37 28.18
N ASP A 110 -2.28 12.06 29.40
CA ASP A 110 -1.48 10.87 29.68
C ASP A 110 -2.24 9.58 29.33
N ALA A 111 -3.51 9.49 29.74
CA ALA A 111 -4.37 8.38 29.40
C ALA A 111 -4.59 8.25 27.88
N LEU A 112 -4.78 9.38 27.18
CA LEU A 112 -4.90 9.41 25.73
C LEU A 112 -3.61 8.96 25.05
N SER A 113 -2.44 9.39 25.52
CA SER A 113 -1.14 8.98 24.99
C SER A 113 -0.93 7.46 25.08
N ILE A 114 -1.30 6.84 26.20
CA ILE A 114 -1.28 5.37 26.35
C ILE A 114 -2.19 4.71 25.31
N CYS A 115 -3.41 5.23 25.14
CA CYS A 115 -4.36 4.72 24.14
C CYS A 115 -3.85 4.84 22.71
N LEU A 116 -3.24 5.98 22.36
CA LEU A 116 -2.67 6.23 21.03
C LEU A 116 -1.47 5.30 20.75
N ASN A 117 -0.66 4.99 21.75
CA ASN A 117 0.42 4.00 21.60
C ASN A 117 -0.15 2.61 21.27
N ILE A 118 -1.20 2.18 21.97
CA ILE A 118 -1.89 0.91 21.69
C ILE A 118 -2.46 0.93 20.26
N ASN A 119 -3.07 2.03 19.84
CA ASN A 119 -3.58 2.18 18.48
C ASN A 119 -2.46 2.12 17.44
N GLY A 120 -1.29 2.69 17.73
CA GLY A 120 -0.10 2.60 16.87
C GLY A 120 0.38 1.17 16.65
N TRP A 121 0.38 0.33 17.69
CA TRP A 121 0.71 -1.10 17.54
C TRP A 121 -0.34 -1.85 16.71
N GLU A 122 -1.63 -1.56 16.94
CA GLU A 122 -2.72 -2.12 16.16
C GLU A 122 -2.64 -1.72 14.68
N MET A 123 -2.31 -0.47 14.40
CA MET A 123 -2.15 0.03 13.03
C MET A 123 -1.11 -0.77 12.24
N MET A 124 -0.01 -1.22 12.86
CA MET A 124 0.99 -2.06 12.19
C MET A 124 0.41 -3.43 11.77
N ILE A 125 -0.45 -4.01 12.59
CA ILE A 125 -1.15 -5.27 12.27
C ILE A 125 -2.09 -5.03 11.09
N SER A 126 -2.86 -3.95 11.13
CA SER A 126 -3.86 -3.63 10.12
C SER A 126 -3.23 -3.24 8.77
N LEU A 127 -2.06 -2.58 8.77
CA LEU A 127 -1.26 -2.36 7.55
C LEU A 127 -0.75 -3.68 6.94
N GLY A 128 -0.39 -4.66 7.78
CA GLY A 128 -0.04 -6.00 7.32
C GLY A 128 -1.19 -6.68 6.57
N PHE A 129 -2.40 -6.59 7.11
CA PHE A 129 -3.60 -7.10 6.45
C PHE A 129 -3.95 -6.34 5.16
N LEU A 130 -3.80 -5.02 5.14
CA LEU A 130 -3.98 -4.19 3.95
C LEU A 130 -3.08 -4.69 2.81
N ALA A 131 -1.79 -4.89 3.09
CA ALA A 131 -0.83 -5.39 2.10
C ALA A 131 -1.17 -6.81 1.64
N ALA A 132 -1.50 -7.72 2.57
CA ALA A 132 -1.88 -9.09 2.25
C ALA A 132 -3.14 -9.16 1.37
N ALA A 133 -4.19 -8.40 1.72
CA ALA A 133 -5.42 -8.32 0.95
C ALA A 133 -5.15 -7.80 -0.47
N SER A 134 -4.38 -6.73 -0.59
CA SER A 134 -4.01 -6.12 -1.87
C SER A 134 -3.31 -7.12 -2.80
N VAL A 135 -2.30 -7.83 -2.31
CA VAL A 135 -1.55 -8.81 -3.11
C VAL A 135 -2.44 -9.98 -3.53
N ARG A 136 -3.23 -10.55 -2.60
CA ARG A 136 -4.10 -11.70 -2.94
C ARG A 136 -5.16 -11.33 -3.96
N VAL A 137 -5.85 -10.20 -3.79
CA VAL A 137 -6.88 -9.76 -4.74
C VAL A 137 -6.28 -9.46 -6.11
N SER A 138 -5.13 -8.78 -6.16
CA SER A 138 -4.41 -8.50 -7.41
C SER A 138 -4.07 -9.78 -8.17
N ASN A 139 -3.56 -10.80 -7.45
CA ASN A 139 -3.17 -12.06 -8.04
C ASN A 139 -4.38 -12.85 -8.58
N GLU A 140 -5.48 -12.93 -7.82
CA GLU A 140 -6.68 -13.65 -8.27
C GLU A 140 -7.37 -12.96 -9.46
N LEU A 141 -7.37 -11.62 -9.48
CA LEU A 141 -7.83 -10.86 -10.64
C LEU A 141 -6.94 -11.06 -11.86
N GLY A 142 -5.62 -11.06 -11.68
CA GLY A 142 -4.64 -11.33 -12.73
C GLY A 142 -4.73 -12.75 -13.30
N ARG A 143 -5.16 -13.73 -12.48
CA ARG A 143 -5.41 -15.12 -12.91
C ARG A 143 -6.72 -15.32 -13.66
N GLY A 144 -7.59 -14.32 -13.70
CA GLY A 144 -8.86 -14.41 -14.44
C GLY A 144 -10.02 -15.01 -13.64
N SER A 145 -9.86 -15.16 -12.32
CA SER A 145 -10.84 -15.86 -11.49
C SER A 145 -11.58 -14.90 -10.56
N SER A 146 -12.75 -14.43 -11.01
CA SER A 146 -13.65 -13.57 -10.22
C SER A 146 -14.12 -14.25 -8.92
N LYS A 147 -14.38 -15.56 -8.98
CA LYS A 147 -14.83 -16.38 -7.84
C LYS A 147 -13.74 -16.49 -6.79
N ALA A 148 -12.49 -16.74 -7.20
CA ALA A 148 -11.37 -16.81 -6.28
C ALA A 148 -11.05 -15.44 -5.67
N ALA A 149 -11.17 -14.35 -6.44
CA ALA A 149 -11.04 -12.99 -5.91
C ALA A 149 -12.07 -12.71 -4.81
N LYS A 150 -13.36 -12.99 -5.06
CA LYS A 150 -14.43 -12.86 -4.05
C LYS A 150 -14.16 -13.70 -2.81
N PHE A 151 -13.77 -14.97 -3.01
CA PHE A 151 -13.45 -15.86 -1.89
C PHE A 151 -12.28 -15.33 -1.07
N SER A 152 -11.22 -14.85 -1.71
CA SER A 152 -10.08 -14.26 -1.02
C SER A 152 -10.49 -13.04 -0.19
N ILE A 153 -11.36 -12.18 -0.72
CA ILE A 153 -11.86 -11.00 0.01
C ILE A 153 -12.61 -11.43 1.26
N VAL A 154 -13.57 -12.36 1.12
CA VAL A 154 -14.38 -12.84 2.25
C VAL A 154 -13.50 -13.48 3.32
N VAL A 155 -12.56 -14.35 2.93
CA VAL A 155 -11.66 -15.03 3.88
C VAL A 155 -10.76 -14.03 4.59
N THR A 156 -10.16 -13.07 3.87
CA THR A 156 -9.27 -12.09 4.49
C THR A 156 -10.03 -11.14 5.42
N VAL A 157 -11.21 -10.66 5.03
CA VAL A 157 -12.06 -9.82 5.89
C VAL A 157 -12.53 -10.59 7.13
N LEU A 158 -13.00 -11.83 6.98
CA LEU A 158 -13.47 -12.64 8.11
C LEU A 158 -12.35 -12.97 9.08
N THR A 159 -11.16 -13.29 8.57
CA THR A 159 -9.98 -13.58 9.40
C THR A 159 -9.57 -12.34 10.19
N SER A 160 -9.48 -11.19 9.52
CA SER A 160 -9.09 -9.94 10.17
C SER A 160 -10.14 -9.49 11.20
N PHE A 161 -11.43 -9.58 10.86
CA PHE A 161 -12.53 -9.30 11.79
C PHE A 161 -12.50 -10.23 13.01
N SER A 162 -12.20 -11.52 12.82
CA SER A 162 -12.10 -12.47 13.94
C SER A 162 -10.97 -12.10 14.91
N ILE A 163 -9.82 -11.68 14.38
CA ILE A 163 -8.68 -11.21 15.18
C ILE A 163 -9.03 -9.90 15.88
N GLY A 164 -9.63 -8.95 15.15
CA GLY A 164 -10.10 -7.67 15.70
C GLY A 164 -11.15 -7.87 16.80
N LEU A 165 -12.07 -8.81 16.64
CA LEU A 165 -13.08 -9.16 17.64
C LEU A 165 -12.46 -9.80 18.88
N ALA A 166 -11.48 -10.68 18.72
CA ALA A 166 -10.75 -11.25 19.84
C ALA A 166 -10.01 -10.15 20.64
N LEU A 167 -9.32 -9.23 19.95
CA LEU A 167 -8.67 -8.08 20.59
C LEU A 167 -9.69 -7.15 21.25
N PHE A 168 -10.80 -6.84 20.59
CA PHE A 168 -11.90 -6.06 21.16
C PHE A 168 -12.37 -6.62 22.50
N LEU A 169 -12.65 -7.92 22.57
CA LEU A 169 -13.10 -8.57 23.81
C LEU A 169 -12.01 -8.52 24.89
N ILE A 170 -10.75 -8.77 24.54
CA ILE A 170 -9.63 -8.67 25.48
C ILE A 170 -9.54 -7.26 26.07
N PHE A 171 -9.54 -6.22 25.24
CA PHE A 171 -9.46 -4.84 25.72
C PHE A 171 -10.69 -4.42 26.53
N LEU A 172 -11.88 -4.90 26.17
CA LEU A 172 -13.12 -4.59 26.90
C LEU A 172 -13.15 -5.24 28.29
N PHE A 173 -12.77 -6.52 28.41
CA PHE A 173 -12.80 -7.25 29.69
C PHE A 173 -11.58 -6.96 30.57
N VAL A 174 -10.42 -6.67 29.98
CA VAL A 174 -9.16 -6.44 30.71
C VAL A 174 -8.95 -4.94 31.00
N ARG A 175 -9.87 -4.04 30.59
CA ARG A 175 -9.75 -2.57 30.74
C ARG A 175 -9.26 -2.09 32.12
N GLY A 176 -9.76 -2.72 33.19
CA GLY A 176 -9.42 -2.34 34.56
C GLY A 176 -8.01 -2.75 34.99
N LYS A 177 -7.44 -3.80 34.39
CA LYS A 177 -6.07 -4.28 34.68
C LYS A 177 -5.04 -3.75 33.69
N LEU A 178 -5.46 -3.51 32.45
CA LEU A 178 -4.58 -3.09 31.36
C LEU A 178 -3.97 -1.71 31.62
N ALA A 179 -4.73 -0.81 32.23
CA ALA A 179 -4.24 0.50 32.61
C ALA A 179 -3.05 0.46 33.58
N TYR A 180 -3.04 -0.47 34.54
CA TYR A 180 -1.97 -0.62 35.52
C TYR A 180 -0.64 -1.17 34.94
N ILE A 181 -0.64 -1.64 33.69
CA ILE A 181 0.59 -2.02 32.98
C ILE A 181 1.37 -0.77 32.54
N PHE A 182 0.65 0.31 32.23
CA PHE A 182 1.23 1.54 31.67
C PHE A 182 1.43 2.63 32.72
N THR A 183 0.68 2.61 33.82
CA THR A 183 0.77 3.63 34.87
C THR A 183 0.58 3.03 36.26
N THR A 184 1.26 3.62 37.24
CA THR A 184 1.08 3.33 38.66
C THR A 184 0.08 4.29 39.33
N SER A 185 -0.32 5.37 38.65
CA SER A 185 -1.26 6.35 39.18
C SER A 185 -2.71 5.86 39.02
N HIS A 186 -3.45 5.83 40.13
CA HIS A 186 -4.88 5.46 40.14
C HIS A 186 -5.75 6.40 39.30
N GLU A 187 -5.43 7.69 39.26
CA GLU A 187 -6.20 8.69 38.49
C GLU A 187 -6.06 8.46 36.98
N VAL A 188 -4.83 8.23 36.51
CA VAL A 188 -4.55 7.90 35.10
C VAL A 188 -5.15 6.54 34.74
N ALA A 189 -5.07 5.56 35.67
CA ALA A 189 -5.66 4.25 35.44
C ALA A 189 -7.19 4.29 35.27
N SER A 190 -7.88 5.12 36.07
CA SER A 190 -9.32 5.34 35.92
C SER A 190 -9.67 6.01 34.60
N ALA A 191 -8.88 7.01 34.17
CA ALA A 191 -9.08 7.69 32.88
C ALA A 191 -8.88 6.73 31.69
N VAL A 192 -7.88 5.85 31.72
CA VAL A 192 -7.68 4.81 30.70
C VAL A 192 -8.84 3.80 30.69
N ALA A 193 -9.35 3.38 31.85
CA ALA A 193 -10.48 2.46 31.94
C ALA A 193 -11.79 3.05 31.39
N ASP A 194 -11.92 4.37 31.46
CA ASP A 194 -13.00 5.17 30.88
C ASP A 194 -12.91 5.31 29.35
N LEU A 195 -11.68 5.42 28.82
CA LEU A 195 -11.40 5.50 27.38
C LEU A 195 -11.33 4.13 26.70
N SER A 196 -11.08 3.06 27.46
CA SER A 196 -10.94 1.70 26.97
C SER A 196 -12.10 1.21 26.09
N PRO A 197 -13.39 1.53 26.37
CA PRO A 197 -14.48 1.17 25.48
C PRO A 197 -14.32 1.80 24.08
N LEU A 198 -13.99 3.10 24.00
CA LEU A 198 -13.74 3.77 22.72
C LEU A 198 -12.54 3.15 22.00
N LEU A 199 -11.47 2.85 22.74
CA LEU A 199 -10.30 2.18 22.20
C LEU A 199 -10.64 0.81 21.63
N ALA A 200 -11.43 0.00 22.35
CA ALA A 200 -11.86 -1.30 21.89
C ALA A 200 -12.65 -1.17 20.57
N PHE A 201 -13.65 -0.29 20.51
CA PHE A 201 -14.39 -0.04 19.28
C PHE A 201 -13.49 0.45 18.13
N SER A 202 -12.48 1.26 18.43
CA SER A 202 -11.47 1.70 17.45
C SER A 202 -10.72 0.51 16.86
N ILE A 203 -10.23 -0.40 17.71
CA ILE A 203 -9.52 -1.63 17.29
C ILE A 203 -10.43 -2.49 16.41
N LEU A 204 -11.70 -2.63 16.77
CA LEU A 204 -12.65 -3.42 15.97
C LEU A 204 -12.85 -2.81 14.58
N LEU A 205 -13.05 -1.49 14.48
CA LEU A 205 -13.25 -0.82 13.19
C LEU A 205 -11.97 -0.81 12.34
N ASN A 206 -10.82 -0.53 12.97
CA ASN A 206 -9.51 -0.54 12.33
C ASN A 206 -9.09 -1.95 11.87
N SER A 207 -9.70 -3.02 12.37
CA SER A 207 -9.44 -4.36 11.82
C SER A 207 -10.07 -4.55 10.43
N VAL A 208 -11.24 -3.98 10.17
CA VAL A 208 -11.97 -4.21 8.91
C VAL A 208 -11.60 -3.18 7.85
N GLN A 209 -11.47 -1.92 8.25
CA GLN A 209 -11.33 -0.80 7.31
C GLN A 209 -10.07 -0.90 6.43
N PRO A 210 -8.85 -1.13 6.95
CA PRO A 210 -7.62 -1.20 6.15
C PRO A 210 -7.59 -2.43 5.25
N VAL A 211 -8.25 -3.53 5.63
CA VAL A 211 -8.42 -4.70 4.76
C VAL A 211 -9.21 -4.32 3.51
N LEU A 212 -10.33 -3.61 3.67
CA LEU A 212 -11.16 -3.17 2.55
C LEU A 212 -10.43 -2.13 1.68
N SER A 213 -9.69 -1.20 2.28
CA SER A 213 -8.78 -0.31 1.54
C SER A 213 -7.74 -1.12 0.77
N GLY A 214 -7.19 -2.18 1.35
CA GLY A 214 -6.26 -3.11 0.68
C GLY A 214 -6.87 -3.84 -0.51
N VAL A 215 -8.10 -4.34 -0.37
CA VAL A 215 -8.88 -4.90 -1.49
C VAL A 215 -9.05 -3.86 -2.61
N ALA A 216 -9.26 -2.59 -2.26
CA ALA A 216 -9.40 -1.54 -3.24
C ALA A 216 -8.10 -1.16 -3.96
N VAL A 217 -6.97 -1.20 -3.26
CA VAL A 217 -5.66 -1.08 -3.91
C VAL A 217 -5.43 -2.27 -4.84
N GLY A 218 -5.76 -3.50 -4.40
CA GLY A 218 -5.55 -4.71 -5.20
C GLY A 218 -6.41 -4.79 -6.46
N ALA A 219 -7.62 -4.23 -6.43
CA ALA A 219 -8.47 -4.12 -7.62
C ALA A 219 -8.17 -2.85 -8.47
N GLY A 220 -7.35 -1.93 -7.97
CA GLY A 220 -6.85 -0.78 -8.74
C GLY A 220 -7.87 0.35 -8.94
N TRP A 221 -8.79 0.51 -8.00
CA TRP A 221 -9.85 1.53 -7.97
C TRP A 221 -9.72 2.44 -6.73
N GLN A 222 -8.50 2.57 -6.21
CA GLN A 222 -8.15 3.41 -5.06
C GLN A 222 -8.61 4.88 -5.18
N SER A 223 -8.80 5.41 -6.39
CA SER A 223 -9.30 6.78 -6.59
C SER A 223 -10.75 6.94 -6.11
N ILE A 224 -11.60 5.92 -6.28
CA ILE A 224 -12.99 5.94 -5.75
C ILE A 224 -12.95 5.97 -4.22
N VAL A 225 -12.06 5.17 -3.62
CA VAL A 225 -11.88 5.15 -2.16
C VAL A 225 -11.36 6.48 -1.64
N ALA A 226 -10.44 7.15 -2.34
CA ALA A 226 -9.99 8.48 -1.95
C ALA A 226 -11.15 9.50 -1.87
N TYR A 227 -12.09 9.49 -2.83
CA TYR A 227 -13.28 10.35 -2.77
C TYR A 227 -14.21 9.99 -1.60
N ILE A 228 -14.39 8.70 -1.34
CA ILE A 228 -15.18 8.22 -0.19
C ILE A 228 -14.53 8.68 1.12
N ASN A 229 -13.20 8.58 1.25
CA ASN A 229 -12.46 9.03 2.42
C ASN A 229 -12.64 10.53 2.65
N ILE A 230 -12.55 11.35 1.60
CA ILE A 230 -12.81 12.80 1.70
C ILE A 230 -14.23 13.06 2.24
N ALA A 231 -15.24 12.41 1.66
CA ALA A 231 -16.63 12.61 2.06
C ALA A 231 -16.90 12.16 3.50
N CYS A 232 -16.49 10.94 3.87
CA CYS A 232 -16.78 10.38 5.18
C CYS A 232 -15.96 11.04 6.29
N TYR A 233 -14.68 11.28 6.07
CA TYR A 233 -13.81 11.82 7.12
C TYR A 233 -13.92 13.32 7.26
N TYR A 234 -13.82 14.07 6.16
CA TYR A 234 -13.70 15.53 6.23
C TYR A 234 -15.06 16.22 6.24
N LEU A 235 -16.07 15.69 5.53
CA LEU A 235 -17.41 16.31 5.50
C LEU A 235 -18.32 15.83 6.63
N VAL A 236 -18.07 14.64 7.20
CA VAL A 236 -18.94 14.06 8.24
C VAL A 236 -18.17 13.87 9.54
N GLY A 237 -17.05 13.14 9.52
CA GLY A 237 -16.28 12.82 10.72
C GLY A 237 -15.74 14.04 11.48
N ILE A 238 -15.07 14.97 10.79
CA ILE A 238 -14.52 16.19 11.42
C ILE A 238 -15.64 17.08 11.99
N PRO A 239 -16.71 17.44 11.25
CA PRO A 239 -17.77 18.27 11.80
C PRO A 239 -18.46 17.63 13.02
N ILE A 240 -18.75 16.33 12.97
CA ILE A 240 -19.32 15.61 14.10
C ILE A 240 -18.34 15.65 15.29
N GLY A 241 -17.05 15.37 15.07
CA GLY A 241 -16.04 15.43 16.12
C GLY A 241 -15.90 16.81 16.75
N VAL A 242 -15.97 17.88 15.96
CA VAL A 242 -15.93 19.27 16.46
C VAL A 242 -17.19 19.61 17.25
N VAL A 243 -18.38 19.24 16.76
CA VAL A 243 -19.64 19.49 17.48
C VAL A 243 -19.66 18.73 18.80
N LEU A 244 -19.35 17.43 18.81
CA LEU A 244 -19.31 16.66 20.05
C LEU A 244 -18.19 17.10 20.99
N GLY A 245 -17.03 17.48 20.45
CA GLY A 245 -15.89 17.92 21.25
C GLY A 245 -16.10 19.27 21.93
N TYR A 246 -16.58 20.27 21.18
CA TYR A 246 -16.64 21.67 21.63
C TYR A 246 -18.04 22.18 22.01
N VAL A 247 -19.11 21.66 21.40
CA VAL A 247 -20.49 22.13 21.67
C VAL A 247 -21.14 21.32 22.80
N MET A 248 -20.82 20.03 22.88
CA MET A 248 -21.36 19.12 23.90
C MET A 248 -20.42 18.94 25.11
N ASP A 249 -19.32 19.70 25.19
CA ASP A 249 -18.30 19.61 26.24
C ASP A 249 -17.79 18.18 26.52
N MET A 250 -17.85 17.27 25.54
CA MET A 250 -17.32 15.90 25.70
C MET A 250 -15.81 15.83 25.48
N HIS A 251 -15.15 16.96 25.21
CA HIS A 251 -13.70 17.11 25.06
C HIS A 251 -13.12 15.98 24.16
N VAL A 252 -12.08 15.30 24.63
CA VAL A 252 -11.38 14.21 23.93
C VAL A 252 -12.31 13.06 23.54
N LYS A 253 -13.27 12.69 24.42
CA LYS A 253 -14.23 11.61 24.15
C LYS A 253 -15.13 11.96 22.97
N GLY A 254 -15.56 13.22 22.87
CA GLY A 254 -16.39 13.72 21.77
C GLY A 254 -15.69 13.65 20.41
N VAL A 255 -14.44 14.12 20.35
CA VAL A 255 -13.63 14.08 19.12
C VAL A 255 -13.38 12.64 18.68
N TRP A 256 -13.06 11.74 19.61
CA TRP A 256 -12.82 10.33 19.32
C TRP A 256 -14.11 9.62 18.84
N ILE A 257 -15.28 9.93 19.40
CA ILE A 257 -16.56 9.41 18.88
C ILE A 257 -16.80 9.88 17.45
N GLY A 258 -16.55 11.16 17.14
CA GLY A 258 -16.62 11.67 15.78
C GLY A 258 -15.71 10.92 14.80
N MET A 259 -14.50 10.57 15.26
CA MET A 259 -13.56 9.72 14.53
C MET A 259 -14.18 8.35 14.20
N LEU A 260 -14.72 7.68 15.21
CA LEU A 260 -15.32 6.36 15.05
C LEU A 260 -16.52 6.37 14.12
N ILE A 261 -17.34 7.41 14.16
CA ILE A 261 -18.47 7.57 13.25
C ILE A 261 -17.99 7.74 11.81
N GLY A 262 -16.98 8.58 11.57
CA GLY A 262 -16.37 8.76 10.25
C GLY A 262 -15.85 7.45 9.66
N THR A 263 -15.06 6.71 10.44
CA THR A 263 -14.51 5.39 10.07
C THR A 263 -15.60 4.34 9.88
N PHE A 264 -16.62 4.33 10.73
CA PHE A 264 -17.75 3.41 10.60
C PHE A 264 -18.52 3.64 9.30
N ILE A 265 -18.88 4.88 9.00
CA ILE A 265 -19.60 5.23 7.76
C ILE A 265 -18.76 4.83 6.54
N GLN A 266 -17.49 5.19 6.52
CA GLN A 266 -16.58 4.82 5.44
C GLN A 266 -16.46 3.31 5.27
N THR A 267 -16.35 2.55 6.37
CA THR A 267 -16.31 1.08 6.35
C THR A 267 -17.59 0.51 5.73
N VAL A 268 -18.76 1.00 6.14
CA VAL A 268 -20.06 0.58 5.57
C VAL A 268 -20.12 0.87 4.08
N VAL A 269 -19.71 2.07 3.66
CA VAL A 269 -19.67 2.44 2.24
C VAL A 269 -18.73 1.54 1.45
N LEU A 270 -17.54 1.25 1.97
CA LEU A 270 -16.57 0.33 1.34
C LEU A 270 -17.11 -1.10 1.23
N ILE A 271 -17.82 -1.60 2.24
CA ILE A 271 -18.48 -2.91 2.17
C ILE A 271 -19.54 -2.91 1.06
N ILE A 272 -20.39 -1.89 0.99
CA ILE A 272 -21.42 -1.76 -0.04
C ILE A 272 -20.80 -1.71 -1.44
N VAL A 273 -19.77 -0.88 -1.61
CA VAL A 273 -19.05 -0.72 -2.88
C VAL A 273 -18.40 -2.04 -3.30
N THR A 274 -17.75 -2.74 -2.37
CA THR A 274 -17.15 -4.08 -2.60
C THR A 274 -18.20 -5.12 -2.99
N TYR A 275 -19.36 -5.12 -2.32
CA TYR A 275 -20.46 -6.04 -2.61
C TYR A 275 -21.13 -5.75 -3.96
N ARG A 276 -21.35 -4.48 -4.29
CA ARG A 276 -21.97 -4.04 -5.55
C ARG A 276 -21.05 -4.18 -6.76
N THR A 277 -19.77 -4.47 -6.55
CA THR A 277 -18.79 -4.54 -7.63
C THR A 277 -18.95 -5.79 -8.45
N ASP A 278 -19.00 -5.57 -9.76
CA ASP A 278 -18.97 -6.64 -10.74
C ASP A 278 -17.53 -7.13 -10.92
N TRP A 279 -17.19 -8.18 -10.16
CA TRP A 279 -15.87 -8.78 -10.17
C TRP A 279 -15.51 -9.44 -11.51
N GLU A 280 -16.49 -9.82 -12.35
CA GLU A 280 -16.22 -10.29 -13.71
C GLU A 280 -15.66 -9.14 -14.57
N LYS A 281 -16.30 -7.97 -14.48
CA LYS A 281 -15.79 -6.76 -15.15
C LYS A 281 -14.40 -6.37 -14.65
N GLN A 282 -14.14 -6.50 -13.35
CA GLN A 282 -12.81 -6.21 -12.80
C GLN A 282 -11.73 -7.15 -13.34
N VAL A 283 -12.06 -8.43 -13.52
CA VAL A 283 -11.17 -9.40 -14.17
C VAL A 283 -10.85 -8.98 -15.61
N ILE A 284 -11.87 -8.57 -16.39
CA ILE A 284 -11.67 -8.10 -17.76
C ILE A 284 -10.79 -6.85 -17.80
N VAL A 285 -11.03 -5.89 -16.90
CA VAL A 285 -10.22 -4.68 -16.77
C VAL A 285 -8.77 -5.03 -16.41
N ALA A 286 -8.56 -5.97 -15.50
CA ALA A 286 -7.23 -6.45 -15.13
C ALA A 286 -6.51 -7.13 -16.32
N HIS A 287 -7.21 -8.00 -17.06
CA HIS A 287 -6.68 -8.64 -18.27
C HIS A 287 -6.33 -7.62 -19.35
N ASN A 288 -7.20 -6.65 -19.61
CA ASN A 288 -6.94 -5.59 -20.60
C ASN A 288 -5.73 -4.74 -20.21
N LYS A 289 -5.58 -4.43 -18.92
CA LYS A 289 -4.38 -3.75 -18.41
C LYS A 289 -3.15 -4.60 -18.67
N ILE A 290 -3.17 -5.89 -18.33
CA ILE A 290 -2.04 -6.81 -18.52
C ILE A 290 -1.68 -6.97 -20.02
N ASN A 291 -2.66 -7.23 -20.88
CA ASN A 291 -2.49 -7.44 -22.32
C ASN A 291 -1.96 -6.20 -23.05
N LYS A 292 -2.29 -4.98 -22.58
CA LYS A 292 -1.69 -3.75 -23.10
C LYS A 292 -0.17 -3.72 -22.98
N TRP A 293 0.38 -4.47 -22.02
CA TRP A 293 1.82 -4.51 -21.73
C TRP A 293 2.53 -5.77 -22.22
N PHE A 294 1.81 -6.76 -22.76
CA PHE A 294 2.38 -7.90 -23.43
C PHE A 294 2.51 -7.59 -24.92
N VAL A 295 3.75 -7.59 -25.42
CA VAL A 295 4.01 -7.60 -26.86
C VAL A 295 3.61 -8.99 -27.35
N ALA A 296 2.67 -9.07 -28.29
CA ALA A 296 2.39 -10.34 -28.95
C ALA A 296 3.67 -10.83 -29.65
N ASP A 297 4.11 -12.05 -29.33
CA ASP A 297 5.22 -12.67 -30.04
C ASP A 297 4.79 -12.88 -31.51
N PRO A 298 5.54 -12.39 -32.52
CA PRO A 298 5.16 -12.52 -33.93
C PRO A 298 5.13 -13.95 -34.48
N GLU A 299 5.38 -14.98 -33.66
CA GLU A 299 5.46 -16.36 -34.11
C GLU A 299 4.10 -17.07 -34.20
N GLU A 300 3.05 -16.57 -33.53
CA GLU A 300 1.73 -17.22 -33.58
C GLU A 300 0.95 -16.91 -34.88
N THR A 301 1.33 -15.87 -35.62
CA THR A 301 0.69 -15.52 -36.91
C THR A 301 1.21 -16.35 -38.09
N ARG A 302 2.31 -17.10 -37.93
CA ARG A 302 2.91 -17.92 -39.01
C ARG A 302 2.39 -19.36 -39.08
N GLY A 303 1.66 -19.83 -38.06
CA GLY A 303 1.13 -21.20 -38.00
C GLY A 303 -0.28 -21.38 -38.58
N GLN A 304 -0.97 -20.31 -39.00
CA GLN A 304 -2.31 -20.38 -39.60
C GLN A 304 -2.32 -20.13 -41.12
N VAL A 305 -1.16 -19.96 -41.73
CA VAL A 305 -1.00 -19.84 -43.19
C VAL A 305 0.19 -20.68 -43.65
N ALA A 306 0.07 -22.01 -43.51
CA ALA A 306 0.90 -23.00 -44.20
C ALA A 306 0.11 -24.30 -44.35
#